data_AF-A0A520EFJ7-F1
#
_entry.id   AF-A0A520EFJ7-F1
#
_cell.length_a   1.000
_cell.length_b   1.000
_cell.length_c   1.000
_cell.angle_alpha   90.00
_cell.angle_beta   90.00
_cell.angle_gamma   90.00
#
_symmetry.space_group_name_H-M   'P 1'
#
loop_
_entity.id
_entity.type
_entity.pdbx_description
1 polymer ?
#
loop_
_entity_poly.entity_id
_entity_poly.type
_entity_poly.pdbx_seq_one_letter_code
_entity_poly.pdbx_strand_id
1 'polypeptide(L)'
;MEILNTTIAGLTFLATIFLGLIGYKLTKTYSNLSDRISSDTLFHSLFRDFNTRYGYLNAHLKALELLSKDEKFSLDDLKLNSDLYDKAIDYLNLCAEEYYWYKQGRVNSAVWNAWSHGMNYWYSEIRVLREVWEDEIKDDYKSYYLKEEDNLFNKI
;
A
#
# COMPACT_ATOMS: atom_id res chain seq x y z
N MET A 1 -48.77 40.92 -27.37
CA MET A 1 -47.31 40.73 -27.45
C MET A 1 -46.70 40.34 -26.10
N GLU A 2 -47.07 40.97 -24.97
CA GLU A 2 -46.50 40.64 -23.65
C GLU A 2 -46.67 39.17 -23.24
N ILE A 3 -47.87 38.59 -23.35
CA ILE A 3 -48.14 37.19 -22.95
C ILE A 3 -47.25 36.19 -23.71
N LEU A 4 -46.98 36.44 -25.00
CA LEU A 4 -46.10 35.60 -25.83
C LEU A 4 -44.63 35.70 -25.37
N ASN A 5 -44.18 36.89 -24.96
CA ASN A 5 -42.82 37.07 -24.49
C ASN A 5 -42.61 36.40 -23.13
N THR A 6 -43.61 36.45 -22.23
CA THR A 6 -43.53 35.79 -20.92
C THR A 6 -43.51 34.27 -21.02
N THR A 7 -44.27 33.68 -21.94
CA THR A 7 -44.26 32.22 -22.17
C THR A 7 -42.93 31.76 -22.77
N ILE A 8 -42.38 32.50 -23.73
CA ILE A 8 -41.06 32.22 -24.31
C ILE A 8 -39.97 32.31 -23.23
N ALA A 9 -40.00 33.34 -22.38
CA ALA A 9 -39.04 33.48 -21.28
C ALA A 9 -39.12 32.35 -20.23
N GLY A 10 -40.33 31.86 -19.93
CA GLY A 10 -40.51 30.69 -19.07
C GLY A 10 -39.95 29.41 -19.68
N LEU A 11 -40.18 29.20 -20.99
CA LEU A 11 -39.65 28.06 -21.74
C LEU A 11 -38.12 28.07 -21.82
N THR A 12 -37.50 29.22 -22.08
CA THR A 12 -36.04 29.32 -22.11
C THR A 12 -35.42 29.08 -20.73
N PHE A 13 -36.03 29.61 -19.68
CA PHE A 13 -35.59 29.37 -18.30
C PHE A 13 -35.65 27.87 -17.93
N LEU A 14 -36.76 27.20 -18.24
CA LEU A 14 -36.89 25.75 -18.03
C LEU A 14 -35.87 24.95 -18.86
N ALA A 15 -35.63 25.35 -20.11
CA ALA A 15 -34.62 24.73 -20.95
C ALA A 15 -33.21 24.89 -20.37
N THR A 16 -32.86 26.06 -19.84
CA THR A 16 -31.56 26.30 -19.19
C THR A 16 -31.40 25.44 -17.93
N ILE A 17 -32.43 25.34 -17.08
CA ILE A 17 -32.39 24.45 -15.91
C ILE A 17 -32.20 23.00 -16.35
N PHE A 18 -32.96 22.56 -17.35
CA PHE A 18 -32.87 21.19 -17.85
C PHE A 18 -31.48 20.86 -18.42
N LEU A 19 -30.90 21.77 -19.22
CA LEU A 19 -29.53 21.63 -19.73
C LEU A 19 -28.50 21.62 -18.58
N GLY A 20 -28.68 22.46 -17.57
CA GLY A 20 -27.84 22.48 -16.37
C GLY A 20 -27.88 21.16 -15.60
N LEU A 21 -29.07 20.55 -15.44
CA LEU A 21 -29.24 19.26 -14.77
C LEU A 21 -28.60 18.12 -15.57
N ILE A 22 -28.74 18.12 -16.90
CA ILE A 22 -28.06 17.16 -17.78
C ILE A 22 -26.55 17.32 -17.66
N GLY A 23 -26.04 18.56 -17.78
CA GLY A 23 -24.62 18.86 -17.64
C GLY A 23 -24.07 18.38 -16.31
N TYR A 24 -24.73 18.71 -15.20
CA TYR A 24 -24.35 18.26 -13.87
C TYR A 24 -24.32 16.73 -13.76
N LYS A 25 -25.34 16.03 -14.27
CA LYS A 25 -25.39 14.57 -14.21
C LYS A 25 -24.27 13.92 -15.03
N LEU A 26 -23.98 14.46 -16.22
CA LEU A 26 -22.87 13.99 -17.07
C LEU A 26 -21.52 14.22 -16.39
N THR A 27 -21.25 15.43 -15.90
CA THR A 27 -20.01 15.76 -15.18
C THR A 27 -19.82 14.89 -13.96
N LYS A 28 -20.85 14.71 -13.13
CA LYS A 28 -20.77 13.85 -11.94
C LYS A 28 -20.47 12.40 -12.29
N THR A 29 -21.07 11.87 -13.35
CA THR A 29 -20.82 10.50 -13.81
C THR A 29 -19.39 10.33 -14.32
N TYR A 30 -18.91 11.29 -15.12
CA TYR A 30 -17.55 11.28 -15.65
C TYR A 30 -16.51 11.42 -14.53
N SER A 31 -16.72 12.33 -13.56
CA SER A 31 -15.84 12.49 -12.41
C SER A 31 -15.71 11.20 -11.61
N ASN A 32 -16.84 10.57 -11.26
CA ASN A 32 -16.84 9.30 -10.53
C ASN A 32 -16.14 8.17 -11.31
N LEU A 33 -16.30 8.13 -12.63
CA LEU A 33 -15.62 7.16 -13.48
C LEU A 33 -14.10 7.42 -13.51
N SER A 34 -13.71 8.68 -13.68
CA SER A 34 -12.31 9.10 -13.65
C SER A 34 -11.65 8.73 -12.32
N ASP A 35 -12.31 9.02 -11.20
CA ASP A 35 -11.80 8.70 -9.86
C ASP A 35 -11.60 7.19 -9.68
N ARG A 36 -12.53 6.37 -10.19
CA ARG A 36 -12.41 4.89 -10.18
C ARG A 36 -11.22 4.42 -11.01
N ILE A 37 -11.08 4.91 -12.25
CA ILE A 37 -9.97 4.53 -13.12
C ILE A 37 -8.63 4.92 -12.50
N SER A 38 -8.53 6.12 -11.91
CA SER A 38 -7.32 6.57 -11.23
C SER A 38 -7.01 5.70 -10.01
N SER A 39 -8.02 5.31 -9.23
CA SER A 39 -7.85 4.39 -8.10
C SER A 39 -7.36 3.01 -8.55
N ASP A 40 -7.97 2.43 -9.58
CA ASP A 40 -7.60 1.11 -10.11
C ASP A 40 -6.19 1.13 -10.71
N THR A 41 -5.83 2.23 -11.40
CA THR A 41 -4.49 2.42 -11.97
C THR A 41 -3.43 2.51 -10.87
N LEU A 42 -3.71 3.28 -9.81
CA LEU A 42 -2.81 3.38 -8.66
C LEU A 42 -2.65 2.03 -7.98
N PHE A 43 -3.74 1.32 -7.71
CA PHE A 43 -3.69 -0.02 -7.12
C PHE A 43 -2.86 -0.98 -7.99
N HIS A 44 -3.12 -1.03 -9.30
CA HIS A 44 -2.35 -1.88 -10.22
C HIS A 44 -0.86 -1.53 -10.21
N SER A 45 -0.51 -0.24 -10.15
CA SER A 45 0.88 0.20 -10.07
C SER A 45 1.54 -0.24 -8.76
N LEU A 46 0.89 -0.03 -7.62
CA LEU A 46 1.39 -0.46 -6.30
C LEU A 46 1.55 -1.98 -6.26
N PHE A 47 0.53 -2.71 -6.68
CA PHE A 47 0.54 -4.17 -6.71
C PHE A 47 1.70 -4.70 -7.55
N ARG A 48 1.92 -4.14 -8.75
CA ARG A 48 3.04 -4.55 -9.61
C ARG A 48 4.39 -4.20 -9.00
N ASP A 49 4.53 -3.00 -8.44
CA ASP A 49 5.79 -2.52 -7.85
C ASP A 49 6.22 -3.39 -6.68
N PHE A 50 5.32 -3.60 -5.71
CA PHE A 50 5.61 -4.42 -4.53
C PHE A 50 5.91 -5.87 -4.88
N ASN A 51 5.12 -6.50 -5.75
CA ASN A 51 5.40 -7.89 -6.17
C ASN A 51 6.73 -8.01 -6.93
N THR A 52 7.12 -6.98 -7.68
CA THR A 52 8.39 -6.95 -8.41
C THR A 52 9.57 -6.84 -7.42
N ARG A 53 9.49 -5.90 -6.47
CA ARG A 53 10.49 -5.73 -5.40
C ARG A 53 10.61 -6.98 -4.53
N TYR A 54 9.49 -7.56 -4.11
CA TYR A 54 9.46 -8.84 -3.42
C TYR A 54 10.09 -9.97 -4.26
N GLY A 55 9.85 -9.98 -5.57
CA GLY A 55 10.49 -10.89 -6.52
C GLY A 55 12.01 -10.90 -6.44
N TYR A 56 12.63 -9.72 -6.29
CA TYR A 56 14.09 -9.58 -6.12
C TYR A 56 14.57 -9.98 -4.72
N LEU A 57 13.75 -9.77 -3.68
CA LEU A 57 14.12 -10.03 -2.29
C LEU A 57 13.93 -11.50 -1.88
N ASN A 58 12.98 -12.21 -2.47
CA ASN A 58 12.59 -13.55 -1.98
C ASN A 58 13.74 -14.57 -1.97
N ALA A 59 14.70 -14.46 -2.89
CA ALA A 59 15.84 -15.37 -2.95
C ALA A 59 16.79 -15.14 -1.77
N HIS A 60 16.96 -13.87 -1.38
CA HIS A 60 17.75 -13.45 -0.22
C HIS A 60 17.08 -13.86 1.08
N LEU A 61 15.75 -13.76 1.16
CA LEU A 61 14.98 -14.27 2.32
C LEU A 61 15.15 -15.78 2.50
N LYS A 62 15.12 -16.56 1.42
CA LYS A 62 15.40 -18.00 1.48
C LYS A 62 16.82 -18.30 1.93
N ALA A 63 17.80 -17.51 1.48
CA ALA A 63 19.18 -17.64 1.94
C ALA A 63 19.29 -17.35 3.44
N LEU A 64 18.64 -16.28 3.91
CA LEU A 64 18.54 -15.92 5.33
C LEU A 64 17.86 -17.01 6.17
N GLU A 65 16.78 -17.60 5.68
CA GLU A 65 16.08 -18.71 6.33
C GLU A 65 17.00 -19.92 6.51
N LEU A 66 17.80 -20.26 5.50
CA LEU A 66 18.77 -21.36 5.58
C LEU A 66 19.88 -21.06 6.60
N LEU A 67 20.42 -19.85 6.60
CA LEU A 67 21.46 -19.43 7.55
C LEU A 67 20.92 -19.37 8.99
N SER A 68 19.69 -18.91 9.17
CA SER A 68 19.05 -18.80 10.49
C SER A 68 18.78 -20.13 11.18
N LYS A 69 18.82 -21.25 10.43
CA LYS A 69 18.73 -22.60 10.99
C LYS A 69 19.99 -23.02 11.73
N ASP A 70 21.13 -22.39 11.45
CA ASP A 70 22.32 -22.55 12.27
C ASP A 70 22.19 -21.64 13.50
N GLU A 71 22.11 -22.25 14.68
CA GLU A 71 22.03 -21.53 15.96
C GLU A 71 23.25 -20.62 16.20
N LYS A 72 24.38 -20.90 15.53
CA LYS A 72 25.59 -20.09 15.64
C LYS A 72 25.52 -18.81 14.81
N PHE A 73 24.68 -18.76 13.78
CA PHE A 73 24.54 -17.57 12.95
C PHE A 73 23.80 -16.49 13.75
N SER A 74 24.47 -15.38 14.02
CA SER A 74 23.97 -14.28 14.85
C SER A 74 23.63 -13.05 14.02
N LEU A 75 22.92 -12.09 14.63
CA LEU A 75 22.71 -10.76 14.05
C LEU A 75 24.04 -10.07 13.69
N ASP A 76 25.09 -10.24 14.50
CA ASP A 76 26.40 -9.66 14.23
C ASP A 76 27.04 -10.28 12.99
N ASP A 77 26.89 -11.59 12.77
CA ASP A 77 27.34 -12.26 11.55
C ASP A 77 26.59 -11.75 10.32
N LEU A 78 25.28 -11.48 10.46
CA LEU A 78 24.49 -10.86 9.40
C LEU A 78 24.97 -9.44 9.10
N LYS A 79 25.21 -8.61 10.12
CA LYS A 79 25.73 -7.24 9.96
C LYS A 79 27.11 -7.21 9.30
N LEU A 80 27.94 -8.23 9.51
CA LEU A 80 29.22 -8.39 8.81
C LEU A 80 29.04 -8.70 7.31
N ASN A 81 27.91 -9.34 6.94
CA ASN A 81 27.50 -9.53 5.56
C ASN A 81 26.59 -8.39 5.10
N SER A 82 27.19 -7.24 4.78
CA SER A 82 26.47 -6.00 4.47
C SER A 82 25.40 -6.17 3.39
N ASP A 83 25.66 -6.95 2.33
CA ASP A 83 24.68 -7.18 1.26
C ASP A 83 23.41 -7.88 1.78
N LEU A 84 23.57 -8.94 2.57
CA LEU A 84 22.42 -9.69 3.09
C LEU A 84 21.67 -8.91 4.18
N TYR A 85 22.40 -8.13 4.99
CA TYR A 85 21.80 -7.21 5.95
C TYR A 85 20.97 -6.14 5.25
N ASP A 86 21.51 -5.49 4.22
CA ASP A 86 20.81 -4.47 3.44
C ASP A 86 19.54 -5.05 2.80
N LYS A 87 19.58 -6.31 2.33
CA LYS A 87 18.39 -7.00 1.79
C LYS A 87 17.33 -7.29 2.85
N ALA A 88 17.74 -7.56 4.10
CA ALA A 88 16.79 -7.69 5.21
C ALA A 88 16.11 -6.35 5.50
N ILE A 89 16.88 -5.25 5.53
CA ILE A 89 16.36 -3.89 5.70
C ILE A 89 15.42 -3.49 4.55
N ASP A 90 15.82 -3.74 3.30
CA ASP A 90 15.00 -3.51 2.10
C ASP A 90 13.65 -4.22 2.19
N TYR A 91 13.65 -5.44 2.73
CA TYR A 91 12.43 -6.22 2.94
C TYR A 91 11.54 -5.64 4.04
N LEU A 92 12.10 -5.22 5.17
CA LEU A 92 11.34 -4.57 6.24
C LEU A 92 10.74 -3.23 5.76
N ASN A 93 11.48 -2.48 4.95
CA ASN A 93 10.99 -1.25 4.31
C ASN A 93 9.83 -1.54 3.36
N LEU A 94 9.94 -2.57 2.53
CA LEU A 94 8.86 -3.01 1.64
C LEU A 94 7.60 -3.36 2.43
N CYS A 95 7.74 -4.15 3.50
CA CYS A 95 6.63 -4.52 4.38
C CYS A 95 5.92 -3.27 4.95
N ALA A 96 6.69 -2.30 5.42
CA ALA A 96 6.17 -1.05 5.96
C ALA A 96 5.45 -0.19 4.91
N GLU A 97 5.98 -0.11 3.69
CA GLU A 97 5.31 0.56 2.57
C GLU A 97 3.97 -0.11 2.22
N GLU A 98 3.95 -1.44 2.13
CA GLU A 98 2.72 -2.21 1.89
C GLU A 98 1.66 -1.92 2.97
N TYR A 99 2.06 -1.92 4.24
CA TYR A 99 1.18 -1.59 5.36
C TYR A 99 0.67 -0.15 5.28
N TYR A 100 1.54 0.81 4.97
CA TYR A 100 1.16 2.21 4.80
C TYR A 100 0.07 2.36 3.74
N TRP A 101 0.26 1.79 2.55
CA TRP A 101 -0.72 1.91 1.46
C TRP A 101 -2.03 1.16 1.73
N TYR A 102 -1.97 0.06 2.49
CA TYR A 102 -3.16 -0.57 3.04
C TYR A 102 -3.93 0.37 3.98
N LYS A 103 -3.24 1.03 4.92
CA LYS A 103 -3.86 2.00 5.83
C LYS A 103 -4.43 3.22 5.11
N GLN A 104 -3.86 3.61 3.95
CA GLN A 104 -4.43 4.63 3.07
C GLN A 104 -5.65 4.16 2.26
N GLY A 105 -6.08 2.91 2.41
CA GLY A 105 -7.22 2.34 1.68
C GLY A 105 -6.93 2.12 0.18
N ARG A 106 -5.66 2.11 -0.23
CA ARG A 106 -5.25 1.90 -1.63
C ARG A 106 -5.03 0.43 -1.97
N VAL A 107 -4.82 -0.40 -0.96
CA VAL A 107 -4.74 -1.86 -1.07
C VAL A 107 -5.99 -2.45 -0.42
N ASN A 108 -6.68 -3.36 -1.12
CA ASN A 108 -7.86 -4.01 -0.56
C ASN A 108 -7.45 -5.01 0.56
N SER A 109 -8.40 -5.34 1.43
CA SER A 109 -8.13 -6.22 2.57
C SER A 109 -7.72 -7.63 2.17
N ALA A 110 -8.22 -8.17 1.05
CA ALA A 110 -7.87 -9.51 0.59
C ALA A 110 -6.39 -9.60 0.20
N VAL A 111 -5.88 -8.60 -0.52
CA VAL A 111 -4.47 -8.51 -0.92
C VAL A 111 -3.59 -8.27 0.30
N TRP A 112 -3.96 -7.33 1.16
CA TRP A 112 -3.22 -7.08 2.41
C TRP A 112 -3.13 -8.34 3.27
N ASN A 113 -4.23 -9.08 3.45
CA ASN A 113 -4.23 -10.31 4.24
C ASN A 113 -3.27 -11.36 3.67
N ALA A 114 -3.17 -11.47 2.34
CA ALA A 114 -2.24 -12.38 1.69
C ALA A 114 -0.78 -11.95 1.91
N TRP A 115 -0.47 -10.66 1.75
CA TRP A 115 0.87 -10.13 1.99
C TRP A 115 1.27 -10.25 3.46
N SER A 116 0.42 -9.80 4.38
CA SER A 116 0.62 -9.91 5.82
C SER A 116 0.84 -11.37 6.26
N HIS A 117 0.17 -12.34 5.65
CA HIS A 117 0.43 -13.75 5.93
C HIS A 117 1.85 -14.16 5.53
N GLY A 118 2.32 -13.78 4.34
CA GLY A 118 3.70 -14.02 3.90
C GLY A 118 4.73 -13.30 4.77
N MET A 119 4.42 -12.07 5.18
CA MET A 119 5.26 -11.28 6.09
C MET A 119 5.47 -11.99 7.42
N ASN A 120 4.38 -12.47 8.02
CA ASN A 120 4.41 -13.20 9.28
C ASN A 120 5.12 -14.56 9.16
N TYR A 121 5.02 -15.24 8.02
CA TYR A 121 5.81 -16.46 7.76
C TYR A 121 7.31 -16.16 7.82
N TRP A 122 7.80 -15.16 7.07
CA TRP A 122 9.23 -14.85 7.08
C TRP A 122 9.69 -14.38 8.46
N TYR A 123 8.88 -13.59 9.14
CA TYR A 123 9.16 -13.16 10.51
C TYR A 123 9.21 -14.34 11.49
N SER A 124 8.36 -15.36 11.35
CA SER A 124 8.39 -16.53 12.24
C SER A 124 9.58 -17.47 11.97
N GLU A 125 9.90 -17.70 10.70
CA GLU A 125 10.93 -18.68 10.32
C GLU A 125 12.35 -18.12 10.40
N ILE A 126 12.54 -16.81 10.17
CA ILE A 126 13.87 -16.20 10.12
C ILE A 126 14.15 -15.47 11.43
N ARG A 127 14.80 -16.17 12.38
CA ARG A 127 15.17 -15.60 13.70
C ARG A 127 15.93 -14.28 13.58
N VAL A 128 16.99 -14.22 12.79
CA VAL A 128 17.82 -13.01 12.67
C VAL A 128 17.06 -11.85 12.04
N LEU A 129 16.05 -12.10 11.20
CA LEU A 129 15.21 -11.03 10.64
C LEU A 129 14.35 -10.38 11.74
N ARG A 130 13.88 -11.17 12.71
CA ARG A 130 13.21 -10.60 13.90
C ARG A 130 14.16 -9.76 14.72
N GLU A 131 15.37 -10.25 14.94
CA GLU A 131 16.39 -9.52 15.69
C GLU A 131 16.73 -8.19 14.99
N VAL A 132 16.84 -8.18 13.65
CA VAL A 132 16.96 -6.93 12.86
C VAL A 132 15.77 -6.02 13.11
N TRP A 133 14.54 -6.53 13.00
CA TRP A 133 13.34 -5.71 13.20
C TRP A 133 13.27 -5.10 14.61
N GLU A 134 13.57 -5.90 15.64
CA GLU A 134 13.60 -5.45 17.03
C GLU A 134 14.67 -4.39 17.29
N ASP A 135 15.82 -4.49 16.62
CA ASP A 135 16.89 -3.48 16.67
C ASP A 135 16.47 -2.17 16.01
N GLU A 136 15.83 -2.24 14.82
CA GLU A 136 15.40 -1.06 14.05
C GLU A 136 14.27 -0.28 14.75
N ILE A 137 13.24 -0.95 15.28
CA ILE A 137 12.09 -0.26 15.89
C ILE A 137 12.37 0.33 17.27
N LYS A 138 13.45 -0.11 17.92
CA LYS A 138 13.81 0.34 19.27
C LYS A 138 14.07 1.84 19.32
N ASP A 139 14.70 2.37 18.28
CA ASP A 139 15.16 3.76 18.24
C ASP A 139 14.36 4.62 17.23
N ASP A 140 13.84 4.06 16.14
CA ASP A 140 13.16 4.87 15.11
C ASP A 140 12.09 4.14 14.26
N TYR A 141 11.02 3.66 14.90
CA TYR A 141 9.85 3.10 14.21
C TYR A 141 9.19 4.06 13.19
N LYS A 142 9.46 5.37 13.27
CA LYS A 142 8.90 6.38 12.35
C LYS A 142 9.49 6.29 10.94
N SER A 143 10.73 5.81 10.82
CA SER A 143 11.36 5.53 9.52
C SER A 143 10.62 4.46 8.72
N TYR A 144 9.74 3.69 9.37
CA TYR A 144 8.87 2.69 8.76
C TYR A 144 7.41 3.14 8.62
N TYR A 145 7.14 4.46 8.64
CA TYR A 145 5.79 5.02 8.49
C TYR A 145 4.78 4.52 9.55
N LEU A 146 5.26 3.96 10.67
CA LEU A 146 4.43 3.42 11.74
C LEU A 146 4.11 4.47 12.80
N LYS A 147 2.96 4.28 13.46
CA LYS A 147 2.63 4.92 14.74
C LYS A 147 2.95 3.96 15.89
N GLU A 148 2.94 4.47 17.13
CA GLU A 148 3.29 3.69 18.32
C GLU A 148 2.37 2.47 18.52
N GLU A 149 1.11 2.58 18.11
CA GLU A 149 0.12 1.50 18.16
C GLU A 149 0.19 0.51 16.99
N ASP A 150 0.88 0.87 15.90
CA ASP A 150 0.94 0.03 14.70
C ASP A 150 1.93 -1.12 14.91
N ASN A 151 1.57 -2.31 14.42
CA ASN A 151 2.43 -3.49 14.45
C ASN A 151 2.44 -4.12 13.07
N LEU A 152 3.64 -4.28 12.51
CA LEU A 152 3.84 -4.84 11.18
C LEU A 152 3.73 -6.37 11.18
N PHE A 153 4.20 -6.98 12.26
CA PHE A 153 4.22 -8.42 12.47
C PHE A 153 3.41 -8.79 13.71
N ASN A 154 2.88 -10.01 13.71
CA ASN A 154 2.23 -10.60 14.87
C ASN A 154 3.29 -11.00 15.90
N LYS A 155 3.00 -10.75 17.17
CA LYS A 155 3.83 -11.23 18.27
C LYS A 155 3.80 -12.77 18.29
N ILE A 156 4.98 -13.38 18.38
CA ILE A 156 5.18 -14.84 18.48
C ILE A 156 5.09 -15.27 19.93
#